data_AF-A0A383AGR3-F1
#
_entry.id   AF-A0A383AGR3-F1
#
_cell.length_a   1.000
_cell.length_b   1.000
_cell.length_c   1.000
_cell.angle_alpha   90.00
_cell.angle_beta   90.00
_cell.angle_gamma   90.00
#
_symmetry.space_group_name_H-M   'P 1'
#
loop_
_entity.id
_entity.type
_entity.pdbx_description
1 polymer ?
#
loop_
_entity_poly.entity_id
_entity_poly.type
_entity_poly.pdbx_seq_one_letter_code
_entity_poly.pdbx_strand_id
1 'polypeptide(L)'
;GVPGFPHFGHNGRVSWSVTHTAADYQDLYIERFEKDKYLFKDRWLKAETYDETIKVRGGNDIHTAVTETRHGPVISGDPAKGSGLAFKYTATEKPSTWPKILWQMLRADGSRELVDTMREWVDPCNNLLFADTHGDMGYLCRGRLPIRSKVNGWLPVPGWTGEHEWEGYIPFEELPISINPPEGYIATANNRPVGDDYPHYIAIDFTPEFRVKRVTHGLKSLDRPTAEDMARVHGQRVSIPALAYQDVLKN
;
A
#
# COMPACT_ATOMS: atom_id res chain seq x y z
N GLY A 1 7.99 -6.96 -12.90
CA GLY A 1 8.27 -5.54 -13.20
C GLY A 1 7.27 -5.02 -14.21
N VAL A 2 7.16 -3.71 -14.36
CA VAL A 2 6.31 -3.05 -15.36
C VAL A 2 7.25 -2.33 -16.34
N PRO A 3 7.10 -2.50 -17.67
CA PRO A 3 7.87 -1.72 -18.63
C PRO A 3 7.77 -0.22 -18.31
N GLY A 4 8.91 0.45 -18.15
CA GLY A 4 8.97 1.88 -17.83
C GLY A 4 8.84 2.26 -16.35
N PHE A 5 8.66 1.30 -15.42
CA PHE A 5 8.59 1.60 -13.98
C PHE A 5 9.55 0.72 -13.15
N PRO A 6 10.55 1.31 -12.48
CA PRO A 6 11.64 0.57 -11.84
C PRO A 6 11.30 0.09 -10.42
N HIS A 7 10.28 -0.75 -10.26
CA HIS A 7 9.93 -1.35 -8.96
C HIS A 7 11.10 -2.17 -8.35
N PHE A 8 11.92 -2.76 -9.22
CA PHE A 8 13.05 -3.61 -8.87
C PHE A 8 14.22 -3.20 -9.74
N GLY A 9 15.40 -3.02 -9.16
CA GLY A 9 16.59 -2.66 -9.92
C GLY A 9 17.74 -2.17 -9.07
N HIS A 10 18.77 -1.67 -9.74
CA HIS A 10 19.87 -0.94 -9.13
C HIS A 10 20.37 0.12 -10.11
N ASN A 11 21.05 1.13 -9.59
CA ASN A 11 21.73 2.14 -10.43
C ASN A 11 23.26 2.00 -10.42
N GLY A 12 23.76 0.89 -9.86
CA GLY A 12 25.19 0.60 -9.71
C GLY A 12 25.78 1.03 -8.37
N ARG A 13 25.05 1.85 -7.60
CA ARG A 13 25.43 2.27 -6.24
C ARG A 13 24.46 1.74 -5.19
N VAL A 14 23.17 1.85 -5.46
CA VAL A 14 22.09 1.31 -4.61
C VAL A 14 21.22 0.36 -5.42
N SER A 15 20.79 -0.71 -4.76
CA SER A 15 19.82 -1.69 -5.23
C SER A 15 18.55 -1.61 -4.41
N TRP A 16 17.42 -1.92 -5.02
CA TRP A 16 16.13 -1.93 -4.34
C TRP A 16 15.20 -3.00 -4.89
N SER A 17 14.30 -3.44 -4.03
CA SER A 17 13.20 -4.34 -4.35
C SER A 17 12.01 -4.06 -3.46
N VAL A 18 10.83 -4.53 -3.85
CA VAL A 18 9.61 -4.30 -3.08
C VAL A 18 8.83 -5.57 -2.82
N THR A 19 8.16 -5.62 -1.66
CA THR A 19 6.96 -6.43 -1.47
C THR A 19 5.77 -5.52 -1.15
N HIS A 20 4.55 -5.97 -1.43
CA HIS A 20 3.35 -5.22 -1.06
C HIS A 20 3.18 -5.19 0.47
N THR A 21 2.96 -4.01 1.07
CA THR A 21 2.81 -3.89 2.53
C THR A 21 1.47 -4.45 3.03
N ALA A 22 0.48 -4.60 2.14
CA ALA A 22 -0.93 -4.82 2.50
C ALA A 22 -1.53 -3.64 3.28
N ALA A 23 -0.90 -2.48 3.20
CA ALA A 23 -1.38 -1.28 3.88
C ALA A 23 -2.73 -0.84 3.33
N ASP A 24 -3.52 -0.23 4.20
CA ASP A 24 -4.86 0.26 3.93
C ASP A 24 -4.80 1.78 3.69
N TYR A 25 -4.82 2.15 2.41
CA TYR A 25 -4.70 3.53 1.92
C TYR A 25 -5.86 3.90 0.96
N GLN A 26 -6.96 3.16 1.08
CA GLN A 26 -8.18 3.31 0.30
C GLN A 26 -9.36 3.23 1.26
N ASP A 27 -10.44 3.97 1.01
CA ASP A 27 -11.66 3.91 1.80
C ASP A 27 -12.90 3.94 0.91
N LEU A 28 -13.97 3.32 1.40
CA LEU A 28 -15.30 3.42 0.83
C LEU A 28 -16.21 4.20 1.78
N TYR A 29 -16.86 5.24 1.25
CA TYR A 29 -17.81 6.06 1.98
C TYR A 29 -19.22 5.81 1.45
N ILE A 30 -20.15 5.47 2.34
CA ILE A 30 -21.57 5.46 2.04
C ILE A 30 -22.05 6.90 2.07
N GLU A 31 -22.47 7.40 0.92
CA GLU A 31 -23.02 8.73 0.76
C GLU A 31 -24.54 8.69 0.78
N ARG A 32 -25.14 9.74 1.35
CA ARG A 32 -26.58 10.00 1.29
C ARG A 32 -26.82 11.14 0.34
N PHE A 33 -27.67 10.91 -0.65
CA PHE A 33 -27.99 11.89 -1.69
C PHE A 33 -29.43 12.38 -1.59
N GLU A 34 -29.62 13.63 -1.97
CA GLU A 34 -30.91 14.23 -2.29
C GLU A 34 -30.72 15.09 -3.54
N LYS A 35 -31.30 14.65 -4.67
CA LYS A 35 -31.09 15.26 -6.00
C LYS A 35 -29.60 15.32 -6.36
N ASP A 36 -29.06 16.52 -6.61
CA ASP A 36 -27.67 16.79 -6.98
C ASP A 36 -26.77 17.08 -5.75
N LYS A 37 -27.25 16.79 -4.54
CA LYS A 37 -26.53 17.06 -3.29
C LYS A 37 -26.28 15.80 -2.49
N TYR A 38 -25.22 15.82 -1.69
CA TYR A 38 -24.90 14.80 -0.70
C TYR A 38 -24.75 15.41 0.70
N LEU A 39 -25.05 14.63 1.74
CA LEU A 39 -25.02 15.09 3.13
C LEU A 39 -23.60 15.00 3.71
N PHE A 40 -23.12 16.08 4.31
CA PHE A 40 -21.85 16.12 5.04
C PHE A 40 -21.94 17.06 6.25
N LYS A 41 -21.75 16.53 7.47
CA LYS A 41 -21.81 17.26 8.74
C LYS A 41 -23.06 18.17 8.81
N ASP A 42 -24.22 17.55 8.67
CA ASP A 42 -25.55 18.19 8.67
C ASP A 42 -25.79 19.23 7.56
N ARG A 43 -24.95 19.27 6.52
CA ARG A 43 -25.08 20.18 5.38
C ARG A 43 -25.17 19.43 4.07
N TRP A 44 -26.11 19.83 3.22
CA TRP A 44 -26.21 19.34 1.85
C TRP A 44 -25.23 20.08 0.94
N LEU A 45 -24.18 19.40 0.52
CA LEU A 45 -23.17 19.90 -0.42
C LEU A 45 -23.54 19.46 -1.83
N LYS A 46 -23.25 20.31 -2.83
CA LYS A 46 -23.47 19.94 -4.24
C LYS A 46 -22.43 18.90 -4.67
N ALA A 47 -22.88 17.82 -5.32
CA ALA A 47 -22.01 16.88 -5.99
C ALA A 47 -21.65 17.39 -7.38
N GLU A 48 -20.45 17.07 -7.85
CA GLU A 48 -20.08 17.31 -9.24
C GLU A 48 -20.51 16.11 -10.08
N THR A 49 -20.97 16.34 -11.31
CA THR A 49 -21.37 15.25 -12.21
C THR A 49 -20.93 15.58 -13.62
N TYR A 50 -20.28 14.61 -14.24
CA TYR A 50 -19.68 14.68 -15.57
C TYR A 50 -20.34 13.63 -16.46
N ASP A 51 -20.73 14.01 -17.68
CA ASP A 51 -21.18 13.06 -18.69
C ASP A 51 -19.97 12.54 -19.47
N GLU A 52 -19.67 11.25 -19.31
CA GLU A 52 -18.57 10.59 -19.98
C GLU A 52 -19.07 9.66 -21.10
N THR A 53 -18.29 9.57 -22.17
CA THR A 53 -18.61 8.69 -23.32
C THR A 53 -17.47 7.73 -23.58
N ILE A 54 -17.75 6.44 -23.39
CA ILE A 54 -16.82 5.35 -23.67
C ILE A 54 -17.08 4.84 -25.08
N LYS A 55 -16.09 5.00 -25.98
CA LYS A 55 -16.14 4.49 -27.35
C LYS A 55 -15.87 2.98 -27.34
N VAL A 56 -16.82 2.18 -27.82
CA VAL A 56 -16.69 0.71 -27.87
C VAL A 56 -16.36 0.27 -29.29
N ARG A 57 -15.23 -0.42 -29.47
CA ARG A 57 -14.84 -0.96 -30.78
C ARG A 57 -15.91 -1.91 -31.32
N GLY A 58 -16.47 -1.58 -32.48
CA GLY A 58 -17.48 -2.40 -33.14
C GLY A 58 -18.86 -2.38 -32.47
N GLY A 59 -19.08 -1.49 -31.50
CA GLY A 59 -20.34 -1.32 -30.80
C GLY A 59 -20.80 0.13 -30.76
N ASN A 60 -21.92 0.35 -30.06
CA ASN A 60 -22.40 1.70 -29.78
C ASN A 60 -21.61 2.31 -28.61
N ASP A 61 -21.58 3.64 -28.57
CA ASP A 61 -21.05 4.39 -27.45
C ASP A 61 -21.80 4.05 -26.15
N ILE A 62 -21.06 3.98 -25.04
CA ILE A 62 -21.63 3.89 -23.70
C ILE A 62 -21.54 5.28 -23.07
N HIS A 63 -22.69 5.88 -22.80
CA HIS A 63 -22.77 7.12 -22.02
C HIS A 63 -22.96 6.79 -20.55
N THR A 64 -22.15 7.39 -19.69
CA THR A 64 -22.21 7.20 -18.24
C THR A 64 -22.04 8.52 -17.52
N ALA A 65 -22.84 8.76 -16.49
CA ALA A 65 -22.61 9.85 -15.57
C ALA A 65 -21.55 9.44 -14.55
N VAL A 66 -20.60 10.32 -14.27
CA VAL A 66 -19.60 10.18 -13.20
C VAL A 66 -19.91 11.23 -12.16
N THR A 67 -20.39 10.81 -10.99
CA THR A 67 -20.66 11.70 -9.85
C THR A 67 -19.50 11.66 -8.88
N GLU A 68 -19.04 12.84 -8.44
CA GLU A 68 -17.95 12.99 -7.49
C GLU A 68 -18.41 13.78 -6.25
N THR A 69 -18.05 13.27 -5.07
CA THR A 69 -18.22 13.96 -3.79
C THR A 69 -16.87 14.39 -3.24
N ARG A 70 -16.83 15.05 -2.08
CA ARG A 70 -15.56 15.36 -1.38
C ARG A 70 -14.73 14.11 -1.06
N HIS A 71 -15.34 12.93 -1.01
CA HIS A 71 -14.65 11.67 -0.72
C HIS A 71 -14.11 11.01 -2.00
N GLY A 72 -14.49 11.49 -3.18
CA GLY A 72 -14.06 10.97 -4.48
C GLY A 72 -15.22 10.49 -5.35
N PRO A 73 -14.92 9.78 -6.44
CA PRO A 73 -15.94 9.31 -7.38
C PRO A 73 -16.86 8.26 -6.75
N VAL A 74 -18.15 8.32 -7.07
CA VAL A 74 -19.13 7.28 -6.74
C VAL A 74 -18.92 6.10 -7.69
N ILE A 75 -18.49 4.97 -7.15
CA ILE A 75 -18.11 3.78 -7.94
C ILE A 75 -19.18 2.67 -7.91
N SER A 76 -20.19 2.80 -7.05
CA SER A 76 -21.28 1.83 -6.92
C SER A 76 -22.51 2.48 -6.29
N GLY A 77 -23.70 1.95 -6.59
CA GLY A 77 -24.98 2.53 -6.19
C GLY A 77 -25.53 3.53 -7.21
N ASP A 78 -26.56 4.26 -6.81
CA ASP A 78 -27.29 5.18 -7.69
C ASP A 78 -27.65 6.45 -6.89
N PRO A 79 -26.91 7.56 -7.07
CA PRO A 79 -27.19 8.82 -6.40
C PRO A 79 -28.64 9.29 -6.55
N ALA A 80 -29.31 8.99 -7.68
CA ALA A 80 -30.70 9.36 -7.90
C ALA A 80 -31.67 8.58 -7.00
N LYS A 81 -31.27 7.41 -6.49
CA LYS A 81 -31.99 6.63 -5.47
C LYS A 81 -31.61 7.01 -4.04
N GLY A 82 -30.79 8.04 -3.85
CA GLY A 82 -30.46 8.61 -2.55
C GLY A 82 -29.24 8.00 -1.85
N SER A 83 -28.49 7.10 -2.50
CA SER A 83 -27.24 6.58 -1.93
C SER A 83 -26.24 6.06 -2.96
N GLY A 84 -24.96 6.17 -2.65
CA GLY A 84 -23.86 5.62 -3.43
C GLY A 84 -22.61 5.37 -2.58
N LEU A 85 -21.69 4.57 -3.09
CA LEU A 85 -20.37 4.34 -2.48
C LEU A 85 -19.34 5.22 -3.18
N ALA A 86 -18.83 6.23 -2.48
CA ALA A 86 -17.71 7.04 -2.93
C ALA A 86 -16.39 6.35 -2.56
N PHE A 87 -15.42 6.40 -3.49
CA PHE A 87 -14.11 5.78 -3.31
C PHE A 87 -13.03 6.84 -3.10
N LYS A 88 -12.39 6.78 -1.93
CA LYS A 88 -11.29 7.67 -1.56
C LYS A 88 -9.96 6.92 -1.62
N TYR A 89 -9.05 7.38 -2.46
CA TYR A 89 -7.76 6.74 -2.68
C TYR A 89 -6.64 7.78 -2.70
N THR A 90 -5.57 7.54 -1.94
CA THR A 90 -4.42 8.42 -1.83
C THR A 90 -3.80 8.80 -3.19
N ALA A 91 -3.83 7.90 -4.17
CA ALA A 91 -3.29 8.16 -5.51
C ALA A 91 -4.13 9.13 -6.35
N THR A 92 -5.42 9.30 -6.04
CA THR A 92 -6.36 10.13 -6.82
C THR A 92 -6.92 11.33 -6.04
N GLU A 93 -6.86 11.33 -4.71
CA GLU A 93 -7.36 12.45 -3.88
C GLU A 93 -6.57 13.75 -4.12
N LYS A 94 -5.26 13.65 -4.42
CA LYS A 94 -4.39 14.81 -4.62
C LYS A 94 -3.38 14.55 -5.75
N PRO A 95 -2.94 15.58 -6.47
CA PRO A 95 -1.82 15.46 -7.41
C PRO A 95 -0.57 14.88 -6.73
N SER A 96 0.15 14.02 -7.45
CA SER A 96 1.42 13.44 -6.99
C SER A 96 2.56 13.82 -7.92
N THR A 97 3.77 13.93 -7.37
CA THR A 97 4.99 14.28 -8.11
C THR A 97 5.83 13.05 -8.45
N TRP A 98 5.18 11.88 -8.60
CA TRP A 98 5.85 10.60 -8.80
C TRP A 98 6.93 10.58 -9.90
N PRO A 99 6.84 11.31 -11.03
CA PRO A 99 7.91 11.28 -12.03
C PRO A 99 9.22 11.88 -11.51
N LYS A 100 9.14 12.93 -10.69
CA LYS A 100 10.31 13.56 -10.05
C LYS A 100 10.96 12.57 -9.10
N ILE A 101 10.16 11.87 -8.29
CA ILE A 101 10.64 10.92 -7.29
C ILE A 101 11.36 9.76 -7.98
N LEU A 102 10.78 9.19 -9.04
CA LEU A 102 11.44 8.13 -9.80
C LEU A 102 12.78 8.57 -10.38
N TRP A 103 12.85 9.79 -10.92
CA TRP A 103 14.12 10.32 -11.44
C TRP A 103 15.18 10.44 -10.34
N GLN A 104 14.80 10.91 -9.15
CA GLN A 104 15.73 11.03 -8.01
C GLN A 104 16.16 9.66 -7.50
N MET A 105 15.22 8.73 -7.32
CA MET A 105 15.46 7.35 -6.94
C MET A 105 16.46 6.64 -7.86
N LEU A 106 16.32 6.81 -9.19
CA LEU A 106 17.23 6.23 -10.17
C LEU A 106 18.66 6.80 -10.08
N ARG A 107 18.83 7.98 -9.49
CA ARG A 107 20.13 8.68 -9.40
C ARG A 107 20.78 8.64 -8.02
N ALA A 108 20.06 8.20 -6.99
CA ALA A 108 20.53 8.17 -5.61
C ALA A 108 21.95 7.59 -5.46
N ASP A 109 22.77 8.22 -4.65
CA ASP A 109 24.16 7.84 -4.41
C ASP A 109 24.29 6.73 -3.36
N GLY A 110 23.31 6.60 -2.46
CA GLY A 110 23.26 5.54 -1.46
C GLY A 110 21.88 5.34 -0.84
N SER A 111 21.79 4.43 0.11
CA SER A 111 20.56 4.00 0.78
C SER A 111 19.82 5.15 1.47
N ARG A 112 20.56 6.05 2.12
CA ARG A 112 19.97 7.21 2.82
C ARG A 112 19.34 8.20 1.85
N GLU A 113 20.05 8.54 0.78
CA GLU A 113 19.49 9.40 -0.26
C GLU A 113 18.28 8.74 -0.91
N LEU A 114 18.34 7.43 -1.20
CA LEU A 114 17.20 6.67 -1.72
C LEU A 114 15.98 6.80 -0.78
N VAL A 115 16.16 6.60 0.52
CA VAL A 115 15.10 6.79 1.51
C VAL A 115 14.54 8.22 1.44
N ASP A 116 15.40 9.23 1.44
CA ASP A 116 14.97 10.64 1.40
C ASP A 116 14.16 10.97 0.14
N THR A 117 14.48 10.36 -1.01
CA THR A 117 13.67 10.54 -2.24
C THR A 117 12.23 10.07 -2.08
N MET A 118 11.96 9.14 -1.16
CA MET A 118 10.62 8.56 -0.94
C MET A 118 9.69 9.47 -0.12
N ARG A 119 10.15 10.62 0.37
CA ARG A 119 9.34 11.54 1.21
C ARG A 119 8.02 11.95 0.57
N GLU A 120 8.03 12.20 -0.74
CA GLU A 120 6.84 12.60 -1.51
C GLU A 120 6.12 11.41 -2.16
N TRP A 121 6.57 10.18 -1.91
CA TRP A 121 6.01 8.99 -2.54
C TRP A 121 4.59 8.73 -2.02
N VAL A 122 3.64 8.57 -2.95
CA VAL A 122 2.23 8.41 -2.60
C VAL A 122 1.81 6.95 -2.67
N ASP A 123 2.06 6.32 -3.82
CA ASP A 123 1.52 5.02 -4.18
C ASP A 123 2.50 4.28 -5.11
N PRO A 124 2.56 2.94 -5.07
CA PRO A 124 1.90 2.04 -4.12
C PRO A 124 2.57 2.02 -2.73
N CYS A 125 1.81 1.62 -1.71
CA CYS A 125 2.37 1.34 -0.39
C CYS A 125 3.13 0.02 -0.41
N ASN A 126 4.45 0.10 -0.23
CA ASN A 126 5.35 -1.05 -0.36
C ASN A 126 6.38 -1.10 0.74
N ASN A 127 6.79 -2.32 1.02
CA ASN A 127 7.99 -2.67 1.75
C ASN A 127 9.18 -2.49 0.81
N LEU A 128 9.83 -1.33 0.81
CA LEU A 128 11.03 -1.04 0.03
C LEU A 128 12.26 -1.58 0.75
N LEU A 129 12.80 -2.69 0.26
CA LEU A 129 14.12 -3.19 0.66
C LEU A 129 15.19 -2.54 -0.20
N PHE A 130 16.33 -2.19 0.42
CA PHE A 130 17.46 -1.58 -0.26
C PHE A 130 18.79 -2.04 0.32
N ALA A 131 19.83 -1.98 -0.51
CA ALA A 131 21.22 -2.18 -0.11
C ALA A 131 22.15 -1.43 -1.07
N ASP A 132 23.25 -0.88 -0.57
CA ASP A 132 24.20 -0.09 -1.36
C ASP A 132 25.65 -0.56 -1.28
N THR A 133 26.50 0.05 -2.11
CA THR A 133 27.94 -0.21 -2.20
C THR A 133 28.76 0.35 -1.03
N HIS A 134 28.18 1.18 -0.17
CA HIS A 134 28.81 1.68 1.06
C HIS A 134 28.65 0.70 2.22
N GLY A 135 27.80 -0.31 2.07
CA GLY A 135 27.52 -1.33 3.07
C GLY A 135 26.25 -1.06 3.87
N ASP A 136 25.49 0.00 3.56
CA ASP A 136 24.20 0.24 4.18
C ASP A 136 23.13 -0.64 3.52
N MET A 137 22.26 -1.22 4.34
CA MET A 137 21.07 -1.94 3.90
C MET A 137 19.89 -1.64 4.81
N GLY A 138 18.69 -1.81 4.29
CA GLY A 138 17.52 -1.44 5.07
C GLY A 138 16.19 -1.72 4.41
N TYR A 139 15.21 -1.17 5.09
CA TYR A 139 13.80 -1.29 4.80
C TYR A 139 13.10 0.03 5.08
N LEU A 140 12.17 0.39 4.20
CA LEU A 140 11.20 1.46 4.40
C LEU A 140 9.81 0.98 4.01
N CYS A 141 8.83 1.15 4.90
CA CYS A 141 7.42 1.11 4.54
C CYS A 141 7.06 2.41 3.79
N ARG A 142 7.28 2.45 2.48
CA ARG A 142 7.01 3.65 1.67
C ARG A 142 5.54 3.72 1.26
N GLY A 143 5.04 4.93 1.06
CA GLY A 143 3.66 5.18 0.67
C GLY A 143 2.98 6.16 1.60
N ARG A 144 1.90 6.78 1.12
CA ARG A 144 1.11 7.72 1.89
C ARG A 144 0.00 6.97 2.60
N LEU A 145 0.04 6.96 3.93
CA LEU A 145 -0.93 6.27 4.79
C LEU A 145 -1.80 7.29 5.53
N PRO A 146 -3.12 7.29 5.35
CA PRO A 146 -3.99 8.26 5.99
C PRO A 146 -4.18 7.95 7.48
N ILE A 147 -4.22 9.01 8.30
CA ILE A 147 -4.59 8.90 9.72
C ILE A 147 -6.11 9.00 9.81
N ARG A 148 -6.76 7.95 10.31
CA ARG A 148 -8.22 7.81 10.36
C ARG A 148 -8.62 6.69 11.33
N SER A 149 -9.93 6.55 11.56
CA SER A 149 -10.47 5.46 12.40
C SER A 149 -10.17 4.08 11.82
N LYS A 150 -9.79 3.13 12.68
CA LYS A 150 -9.57 1.71 12.31
C LYS A 150 -10.84 1.03 11.78
N VAL A 151 -12.02 1.59 12.06
CA VAL A 151 -13.32 1.09 11.57
C VAL A 151 -13.38 1.14 10.04
N ASN A 152 -12.71 2.12 9.42
CA ASN A 152 -12.70 2.29 7.97
C ASN A 152 -12.13 1.06 7.24
N GLY A 153 -11.21 0.32 7.86
CA GLY A 153 -10.62 -0.89 7.27
C GLY A 153 -11.56 -2.09 7.19
N TRP A 154 -12.72 -2.06 7.86
CA TRP A 154 -13.62 -3.22 7.93
C TRP A 154 -14.74 -3.21 6.88
N LEU A 155 -15.39 -2.07 6.69
CA LEU A 155 -16.59 -1.92 5.86
C LEU A 155 -16.66 -0.49 5.31
N PRO A 156 -17.49 -0.25 4.27
CA PRO A 156 -17.85 1.10 3.89
C PRO A 156 -18.43 1.88 5.07
N VAL A 157 -17.99 3.13 5.26
CA VAL A 157 -18.32 3.95 6.42
C VAL A 157 -19.24 5.12 6.07
N PRO A 158 -20.06 5.63 7.00
CA PRO A 158 -20.88 6.82 6.78
C PRO A 158 -20.06 8.05 6.32
N GLY A 159 -20.34 8.57 5.12
CA GLY A 159 -19.72 9.81 4.61
C GLY A 159 -20.26 11.09 5.25
N TRP A 160 -21.40 11.03 5.93
CA TRP A 160 -22.09 12.24 6.40
C TRP A 160 -21.76 12.65 7.85
N THR A 161 -21.22 11.75 8.68
CA THR A 161 -20.99 12.04 10.12
C THR A 161 -19.72 12.86 10.34
N GLY A 162 -18.73 12.67 9.47
CA GLY A 162 -17.40 13.27 9.60
C GLY A 162 -16.50 12.63 10.67
N GLU A 163 -16.91 11.49 11.23
CA GLU A 163 -16.13 10.68 12.18
C GLU A 163 -15.09 9.80 11.48
N HIS A 164 -15.22 9.64 10.16
CA HIS A 164 -14.43 8.73 9.32
C HIS A 164 -13.49 9.47 8.36
N GLU A 165 -13.33 10.78 8.53
CA GLU A 165 -12.47 11.60 7.68
C GLU A 165 -10.99 11.21 7.85
N TRP A 166 -10.21 11.53 6.82
CA TRP A 166 -8.75 11.46 6.92
C TRP A 166 -8.24 12.73 7.60
N GLU A 167 -7.48 12.57 8.67
CA GLU A 167 -6.86 13.63 9.47
C GLU A 167 -5.39 13.82 9.07
N GLY A 168 -5.15 13.93 7.76
CA GLY A 168 -3.80 13.96 7.20
C GLY A 168 -3.23 12.56 6.97
N TYR A 169 -1.91 12.46 7.00
CA TYR A 169 -1.17 11.24 6.69
C TYR A 169 -0.09 11.02 7.74
N ILE A 170 0.31 9.77 7.96
CA ILE A 170 1.43 9.42 8.84
C ILE A 170 2.66 10.21 8.38
N PRO A 171 3.31 11.00 9.26
CA PRO A 171 4.53 11.72 8.93
C PRO A 171 5.62 10.77 8.42
N PHE A 172 6.43 11.23 7.47
CA PHE A 172 7.46 10.39 6.86
C PHE A 172 8.45 9.82 7.91
N GLU A 173 8.80 10.63 8.90
CA GLU A 173 9.66 10.28 10.03
C GLU A 173 9.06 9.20 10.95
N GLU A 174 7.74 9.02 10.90
CA GLU A 174 7.01 8.05 11.70
C GLU A 174 6.69 6.76 10.93
N LEU A 175 7.03 6.69 9.64
CA LEU A 175 6.88 5.47 8.85
C LEU A 175 7.83 4.37 9.35
N PRO A 176 7.41 3.09 9.31
CA PRO A 176 8.28 1.98 9.69
C PRO A 176 9.54 1.93 8.82
N ILE A 177 10.70 2.05 9.47
CA ILE A 177 12.01 2.05 8.83
C ILE A 177 13.01 1.26 9.67
N SER A 178 13.93 0.56 9.01
CA SER A 178 15.07 -0.10 9.66
C SER A 178 16.28 0.00 8.76
N ILE A 179 17.39 0.55 9.28
CA ILE A 179 18.66 0.66 8.55
C ILE A 179 19.73 -0.02 9.40
N ASN A 180 20.47 -0.94 8.78
CA ASN A 180 21.52 -1.74 9.42
C ASN A 180 21.11 -2.37 10.76
N PRO A 181 19.99 -3.12 10.82
CA PRO A 181 19.62 -3.82 12.05
C PRO A 181 20.71 -4.79 12.51
N PRO A 182 20.92 -4.95 13.83
CA PRO A 182 21.99 -5.79 14.39
C PRO A 182 21.85 -7.27 14.02
N GLU A 183 20.66 -7.72 13.63
CA GLU A 183 20.41 -9.06 13.12
C GLU A 183 21.15 -9.36 11.80
N GLY A 184 21.57 -8.34 11.06
CA GLY A 184 22.31 -8.49 9.80
C GLY A 184 21.48 -8.98 8.61
N TYR A 185 20.16 -9.05 8.74
CA TYR A 185 19.25 -9.35 7.63
C TYR A 185 17.91 -8.63 7.81
N ILE A 186 17.20 -8.47 6.69
CA ILE A 186 15.80 -8.05 6.69
C ILE A 186 15.03 -8.98 5.75
N ALA A 187 13.84 -9.41 6.17
CA ALA A 187 12.95 -10.21 5.36
C ALA A 187 11.54 -9.62 5.39
N THR A 188 10.96 -9.38 4.21
CA THR A 188 9.56 -8.99 4.08
C THR A 188 8.87 -9.95 3.13
N ALA A 189 7.67 -10.39 3.50
CA ALA A 189 6.86 -11.29 2.68
C ALA A 189 5.38 -10.96 2.85
N ASN A 190 5.01 -9.67 2.74
CA ASN A 190 3.65 -9.16 2.92
C ASN A 190 3.07 -9.41 4.34
N ASN A 191 3.91 -9.79 5.29
CA ASN A 191 3.60 -9.90 6.71
C ASN A 191 3.47 -8.50 7.34
N ARG A 192 2.85 -8.46 8.52
CA ARG A 192 2.80 -7.25 9.35
C ARG A 192 4.21 -6.68 9.57
N PRO A 193 4.46 -5.39 9.27
CA PRO A 193 5.80 -4.80 9.37
C PRO A 193 6.16 -4.27 10.76
N VAL A 194 5.19 -4.17 11.67
CA VAL A 194 5.33 -3.53 12.99
C VAL A 194 4.64 -4.35 14.08
N GLY A 195 5.07 -4.17 15.33
CA GLY A 195 4.41 -4.71 16.51
C GLY A 195 3.16 -3.92 16.91
N ASP A 196 2.51 -4.36 17.99
CA ASP A 196 1.30 -3.73 18.55
C ASP A 196 1.57 -2.37 19.22
N ASP A 197 2.84 -2.05 19.46
CA ASP A 197 3.33 -0.79 20.04
C ASP A 197 3.44 0.35 19.03
N TYR A 198 3.32 0.06 17.73
CA TYR A 198 3.33 1.10 16.71
C TYR A 198 2.03 1.93 16.77
N PRO A 199 2.12 3.27 16.89
CA PRO A 199 0.96 4.10 17.24
C PRO A 199 -0.06 4.23 16.12
N HIS A 200 0.33 3.98 14.86
CA HIS A 200 -0.53 4.21 13.70
C HIS A 200 -1.15 2.93 13.16
N TYR A 201 -2.36 3.07 12.65
CA TYR A 201 -3.02 2.03 11.88
C TYR A 201 -2.36 1.90 10.49
N ILE A 202 -1.98 0.68 10.11
CA ILE A 202 -1.48 0.37 8.77
C ILE A 202 -2.50 -0.45 7.99
N ALA A 203 -2.98 -1.56 8.55
CA ALA A 203 -4.01 -2.42 7.96
C ALA A 203 -4.62 -3.35 9.02
N ILE A 204 -5.82 -3.86 8.73
CA ILE A 204 -6.43 -4.94 9.54
C ILE A 204 -5.87 -6.31 9.18
N ASP A 205 -5.57 -6.56 7.90
CA ASP A 205 -5.20 -7.87 7.38
C ASP A 205 -3.85 -7.83 6.67
N PHE A 206 -3.03 -8.84 6.95
CA PHE A 206 -1.71 -9.05 6.37
C PHE A 206 -1.60 -10.50 5.95
N THR A 207 -0.70 -10.79 5.01
CA THR A 207 -0.46 -12.20 4.67
C THR A 207 0.09 -12.94 5.89
N PRO A 208 -0.40 -14.16 6.20
CA PRO A 208 0.18 -14.99 7.25
C PRO A 208 1.69 -15.13 7.12
N GLU A 209 2.37 -15.14 8.27
CA GLU A 209 3.84 -15.05 8.37
C GLU A 209 4.59 -16.28 7.86
N PHE A 210 3.93 -17.25 7.24
CA PHE A 210 4.55 -18.52 6.85
C PHE A 210 5.74 -18.30 5.90
N ARG A 211 5.60 -17.43 4.89
CA ARG A 211 6.67 -17.15 3.94
C ARG A 211 7.85 -16.44 4.58
N VAL A 212 7.60 -15.39 5.38
CA VAL A 212 8.70 -14.69 6.07
C VAL A 212 9.41 -15.64 7.03
N LYS A 213 8.69 -16.49 7.77
CA LYS A 213 9.30 -17.52 8.64
C LYS A 213 10.18 -18.50 7.87
N ARG A 214 9.78 -18.94 6.67
CA ARG A 214 10.62 -19.82 5.82
C ARG A 214 11.84 -19.10 5.27
N VAL A 215 11.70 -17.86 4.80
CA VAL A 215 12.83 -17.04 4.30
C VAL A 215 13.81 -16.78 5.44
N THR A 216 13.34 -16.30 6.59
CA THR A 216 14.17 -16.06 7.78
C THR A 216 14.87 -17.32 8.24
N HIS A 217 14.18 -18.47 8.28
CA HIS A 217 14.82 -19.75 8.60
C HIS A 217 15.94 -20.10 7.61
N GLY A 218 15.71 -19.91 6.30
CA GLY A 218 16.72 -20.10 5.28
C GLY A 218 17.93 -19.19 5.48
N LEU A 219 17.71 -17.89 5.68
CA LEU A 219 18.77 -16.91 5.91
C LEU A 219 19.60 -17.23 7.15
N LYS A 220 18.94 -17.56 8.27
CA LYS A 220 19.61 -17.90 9.54
C LYS A 220 20.36 -19.23 9.51
N SER A 221 20.14 -20.06 8.49
CA SER A 221 20.86 -21.33 8.31
C SER A 221 22.17 -21.17 7.54
N LEU A 222 22.45 -19.97 7.01
CA LEU A 222 23.65 -19.66 6.25
C LEU A 222 24.68 -18.97 7.16
N ASP A 223 25.94 -19.30 6.96
CA ASP A 223 27.09 -18.55 7.48
C ASP A 223 27.79 -17.88 6.28
N ARG A 224 28.02 -16.57 6.36
CA ARG A 224 28.60 -15.74 5.27
C ARG A 224 27.96 -16.02 3.90
N PRO A 225 26.65 -15.68 3.74
CA PRO A 225 25.89 -16.03 2.55
C PRO A 225 26.46 -15.38 1.27
N THR A 226 26.41 -16.14 0.18
CA THR A 226 26.71 -15.67 -1.17
C THR A 226 25.43 -15.44 -1.98
N ALA A 227 25.55 -14.83 -3.17
CA ALA A 227 24.42 -14.69 -4.08
C ALA A 227 23.84 -16.06 -4.52
N GLU A 228 24.67 -17.09 -4.67
CA GLU A 228 24.23 -18.43 -5.07
C GLU A 228 23.37 -19.10 -3.99
N ASP A 229 23.65 -18.83 -2.71
CA ASP A 229 22.88 -19.37 -1.59
C ASP A 229 21.43 -18.89 -1.58
N MET A 230 21.13 -17.73 -2.19
CA MET A 230 19.77 -17.21 -2.27
C MET A 230 18.83 -18.13 -3.04
N ALA A 231 19.34 -18.91 -4.01
CA ALA A 231 18.54 -19.94 -4.69
C ALA A 231 17.97 -20.97 -3.71
N ARG A 232 18.73 -21.33 -2.66
CA ARG A 232 18.27 -22.25 -1.60
C ARG A 232 17.22 -21.60 -0.69
N VAL A 233 17.35 -20.31 -0.41
CA VAL A 233 16.36 -19.54 0.38
C VAL A 233 15.06 -19.41 -0.42
N HIS A 234 15.14 -19.11 -1.72
CA HIS A 234 13.98 -19.05 -2.60
C HIS A 234 13.34 -20.41 -2.84
N GLY A 235 14.12 -21.49 -2.83
CA GLY A 235 13.65 -22.88 -3.03
C GLY A 235 12.94 -23.51 -1.82
N GLN A 236 12.69 -22.77 -0.74
CA GLN A 236 11.98 -23.27 0.44
C GLN A 236 10.53 -23.63 0.10
N ARG A 237 10.15 -24.89 0.34
CA ARG A 237 8.84 -25.48 -0.06
C ARG A 237 8.07 -26.14 1.08
N VAL A 238 8.47 -25.89 2.33
CA VAL A 238 7.80 -26.46 3.51
C VAL A 238 6.49 -25.74 3.78
N SER A 239 5.38 -26.48 3.87
CA SER A 239 4.09 -25.95 4.32
C SER A 239 4.01 -25.94 5.84
N ILE A 240 4.13 -24.75 6.45
CA ILE A 240 3.97 -24.58 7.90
C ILE A 240 2.57 -24.99 8.39
N PRO A 241 1.47 -24.62 7.71
CA PRO A 241 0.15 -25.11 8.11
C PRO A 241 0.05 -26.63 8.14
N ALA A 242 0.61 -27.33 7.15
CA ALA A 242 0.56 -28.79 7.10
C ALA A 242 1.23 -29.43 8.31
N LEU A 243 2.34 -28.86 8.82
CA LEU A 243 3.02 -29.36 10.01
C LEU A 243 2.12 -29.33 11.25
N ALA A 244 1.30 -28.28 11.42
CA ALA A 244 0.36 -28.19 12.54
C ALA A 244 -0.75 -29.25 12.49
N TYR A 245 -1.12 -29.73 11.29
CA TYR A 245 -2.13 -30.76 11.12
C TYR A 245 -1.58 -32.19 11.15
N GLN A 246 -0.26 -32.39 11.13
CA GLN A 246 0.33 -33.73 11.12
C GLN A 246 -0.08 -34.56 12.34
N ASP A 247 -0.15 -33.94 13.51
CA ASP A 247 -0.50 -34.64 14.75
C ASP A 247 -2.01 -34.93 14.85
N VAL A 248 -2.84 -34.17 14.13
CA VAL A 248 -4.28 -34.41 14.03
C VAL A 248 -4.58 -35.58 13.09
N LEU A 249 -3.84 -35.69 11.98
CA LEU A 249 -4.09 -36.69 10.93
C LEU A 249 -3.46 -38.07 11.19
N LYS A 250 -2.58 -38.19 12.20
CA LYS A 250 -1.92 -39.45 12.57
C LYS A 250 -2.74 -40.31 13.55
N ASN A 251 -3.85 -39.79 14.07
CA ASN A 251 -4.83 -40.51 14.88
C ASN A 251 -6.01 -40.97 14.01
#